data_AF-A0A4Q0QJY9-F1
#
_entry.id   AF-A0A4Q0QJY9-F1
#
_cell.length_a   1.000
_cell.length_b   1.000
_cell.length_c   1.000
_cell.angle_alpha   90.00
_cell.angle_beta   90.00
_cell.angle_gamma   90.00
#
_symmetry.space_group_name_H-M   'P 1'
#
loop_
_entity.id
_entity.type
_entity.pdbx_description
1 polymer ?
#
loop_
_entity_poly.entity_id
_entity_poly.type
_entity_poly.pdbx_seq_one_letter_code
_entity_poly.pdbx_strand_id
1 'polypeptide(L)'
;MTTDRLFVYGTLMRGFDHPMARLLSAHADFLGEAICRGRLVLVKHYPGLLLSDAPSDIVHGELFHLRAGDELLRELDMYEACGEGFPEPTEYLRRLIDVTLPDGTTEKAWTYIYNWPVTDLPRIESGRFLDH
;
A
#
# COMPACT_ATOMS: atom_id res chain seq x y z
N MET A 1 -8.25 -18.44 6.26
CA MET A 1 -8.28 -17.68 5.00
C MET A 1 -7.10 -16.73 5.02
N THR A 2 -5.91 -17.23 4.73
CA THR A 2 -4.73 -16.40 4.44
C THR A 2 -5.04 -15.60 3.20
N THR A 3 -4.96 -14.28 3.30
CA THR A 3 -5.20 -13.40 2.15
C THR A 3 -3.86 -13.17 1.46
N ASP A 4 -3.67 -13.75 0.28
CA ASP A 4 -2.45 -13.63 -0.52
C ASP A 4 -2.58 -12.47 -1.52
N ARG A 5 -3.08 -11.32 -1.05
CA ARG A 5 -3.27 -10.14 -1.88
C ARG A 5 -2.60 -8.95 -1.25
N LEU A 6 -1.94 -8.15 -2.06
CA LEU A 6 -1.24 -6.94 -1.66
C LEU A 6 -1.76 -5.76 -2.48
N PHE A 7 -2.26 -4.75 -1.79
CA PHE A 7 -2.61 -3.46 -2.34
C PHE A 7 -1.44 -2.51 -2.14
N VAL A 8 -0.98 -1.90 -3.22
CA VAL A 8 0.11 -0.91 -3.22
C VAL A 8 -0.37 0.39 -3.85
N TYR A 9 0.02 1.52 -3.28
CA TYR A 9 -0.48 2.86 -3.65
C TYR A 9 0.65 3.87 -3.88
N GLY A 10 1.88 3.39 -4.05
CA GLY A 10 3.09 4.22 -4.04
C GLY A 10 4.25 3.67 -4.86
N THR A 11 5.45 3.78 -4.32
CA THR A 11 6.73 3.40 -4.93
C THR A 11 6.84 1.91 -5.32
N LEU A 12 5.96 1.06 -4.78
CA LEU A 12 5.86 -0.36 -5.13
C LEU A 12 5.01 -0.64 -6.38
N MET A 13 4.29 0.37 -6.90
CA MET A 13 3.51 0.25 -8.14
C MET A 13 4.42 0.04 -9.35
N ARG A 14 3.90 -0.61 -10.39
CA ARG A 14 4.66 -0.99 -11.61
C ARG A 14 5.26 0.19 -12.38
N GLY A 15 4.74 1.39 -12.20
CA GLY A 15 5.22 2.62 -12.84
C GLY A 15 6.56 3.14 -12.31
N PHE A 16 7.02 2.64 -11.15
CA PHE A 16 8.29 3.07 -10.56
C PHE A 16 9.45 2.17 -10.97
N ASP A 17 10.57 2.78 -11.37
CA ASP A 17 11.81 2.05 -11.64
C ASP A 17 12.52 1.67 -10.33
N HIS A 18 11.86 0.81 -9.54
CA HIS A 18 12.34 0.38 -8.24
C HIS A 18 12.59 -1.13 -8.22
N PRO A 19 13.69 -1.62 -7.62
CA PRO A 19 13.96 -3.06 -7.51
C PRO A 19 12.81 -3.84 -6.87
N MET A 20 12.14 -3.25 -5.87
CA MET A 20 11.04 -3.89 -5.15
C MET A 20 9.75 -3.94 -6.00
N ALA A 21 9.50 -2.96 -6.87
CA ALA A 21 8.39 -3.03 -7.81
C ALA A 21 8.60 -4.15 -8.86
N ARG A 22 9.85 -4.34 -9.31
CA ARG A 22 10.23 -5.46 -10.20
C ARG A 22 10.10 -6.80 -9.49
N LEU A 23 10.57 -6.90 -8.25
CA LEU A 23 10.44 -8.10 -7.41
C LEU A 23 8.96 -8.46 -7.20
N LEU A 24 8.14 -7.49 -6.78
CA LEU A 24 6.70 -7.67 -6.61
C LEU A 24 6.07 -8.18 -7.91
N SER A 25 6.36 -7.54 -9.05
CA SER A 25 5.84 -7.98 -10.35
C SER A 25 6.35 -9.37 -10.78
N ALA A 26 7.55 -9.77 -10.34
CA ALA A 26 8.12 -11.08 -10.63
C ALA A 26 7.58 -12.20 -9.72
N HIS A 27 7.07 -11.87 -8.53
CA HIS A 27 6.57 -12.83 -7.54
C HIS A 27 5.06 -12.71 -7.26
N ALA A 28 4.38 -11.76 -7.88
CA ALA A 28 2.95 -11.55 -7.77
C ALA A 28 2.30 -11.33 -9.15
N ASP A 29 1.01 -11.63 -9.23
CA ASP A 29 0.18 -11.39 -10.40
C ASP A 29 -0.58 -10.08 -10.22
N PHE A 30 -0.44 -9.16 -11.18
CA PHE A 30 -1.23 -7.94 -11.21
C PHE A 30 -2.70 -8.30 -11.50
N LEU A 31 -3.58 -8.03 -10.54
CA LEU A 31 -5.02 -8.26 -10.69
C LEU A 31 -5.74 -7.08 -11.34
N GLY A 32 -5.26 -5.86 -11.08
CA GLY A 32 -5.87 -4.65 -11.61
C GLY A 32 -5.64 -3.43 -10.72
N GLU A 33 -6.18 -2.30 -11.14
CA GLU A 33 -6.31 -1.13 -10.28
C GLU A 33 -7.37 -1.38 -9.21
N ALA A 34 -7.18 -0.86 -8.01
CA ALA A 34 -8.16 -0.92 -6.93
C ALA A 34 -8.15 0.39 -6.15
N ILE A 35 -9.20 0.60 -5.37
CA ILE A 35 -9.31 1.76 -4.49
C ILE A 35 -9.53 1.33 -3.05
N CYS A 36 -9.04 2.13 -2.11
CA CYS A 36 -9.36 1.95 -0.69
C CYS A 36 -9.85 3.25 -0.06
N ARG A 37 -10.56 3.13 1.06
CA ARG A 37 -11.00 4.30 1.84
C ARG A 37 -9.86 4.80 2.70
N GLY A 38 -9.38 5.99 2.40
CA GLY A 38 -8.22 6.56 3.05
C GLY A 38 -7.78 7.88 2.45
N ARG A 39 -6.85 8.51 3.14
CA ARG A 39 -6.17 9.73 2.72
C ARG A 39 -4.72 9.40 2.44
N LEU A 40 -4.21 9.97 1.36
CA LEU A 40 -2.82 9.86 0.98
C LEU A 40 -2.12 11.14 1.42
N VAL A 41 -1.04 11.00 2.18
CA VAL A 41 -0.20 12.12 2.61
C VAL A 41 1.21 11.93 2.05
N LEU A 42 1.89 13.02 1.74
CA LEU A 42 3.28 12.98 1.33
C LEU A 42 4.15 13.16 2.56
N VAL A 43 4.77 12.07 3.03
CA VAL A 43 5.62 12.09 4.22
C VAL A 43 6.94 12.79 3.90
N LYS A 44 7.57 12.39 2.79
CA LYS A 44 8.78 13.01 2.23
C LYS A 44 8.80 12.87 0.71
N HIS A 45 9.49 11.86 0.19
CA HIS A 45 9.51 11.49 -1.23
C HIS A 45 8.64 10.27 -1.52
N TYR A 46 7.89 9.80 -0.51
CA TYR A 46 7.05 8.62 -0.58
C TYR A 46 5.69 8.91 0.08
N PRO A 47 4.65 8.19 -0.35
CA PRO A 47 3.30 8.38 0.16
C PRO A 47 3.04 7.57 1.43
N GLY A 48 2.32 8.17 2.37
CA GLY A 48 1.72 7.51 3.53
C GLY A 48 0.21 7.34 3.32
N LEU A 49 -0.30 6.11 3.46
CA LEU A 49 -1.73 5.84 3.51
C LEU A 49 -2.24 5.96 4.95
N LEU A 50 -3.26 6.79 5.13
CA LEU A 50 -4.02 6.91 6.36
C LEU A 50 -5.43 6.38 6.13
N LEU A 51 -5.87 5.40 6.90
CA LEU A 51 -7.23 4.91 6.80
C LEU A 51 -8.22 5.98 7.27
N SER A 52 -9.33 6.09 6.55
CA SER A 52 -10.39 7.07 6.82
C SER A 52 -11.74 6.44 6.56
N ASP A 53 -12.72 6.71 7.43
CA ASP A 53 -14.10 6.23 7.25
C ASP A 53 -14.93 7.15 6.33
N ALA A 54 -14.37 8.30 5.93
CA ALA A 54 -15.07 9.26 5.09
C ALA A 54 -15.19 8.74 3.65
N PRO A 55 -16.40 8.73 3.06
CA PRO A 55 -16.61 8.22 1.70
C PRO A 55 -15.97 9.08 0.61
N SER A 56 -15.62 10.33 0.90
CA SER A 56 -14.88 11.22 0.01
C SER A 56 -13.38 10.92 -0.05
N ASP A 57 -12.85 10.18 0.93
CA ASP A 57 -11.44 9.88 1.06
C ASP A 57 -11.13 8.58 0.33
N ILE A 58 -10.68 8.70 -0.92
CA ILE A 58 -10.38 7.56 -1.78
C ILE A 58 -8.90 7.61 -2.15
N VAL A 59 -8.24 6.46 -1.99
CA VAL A 59 -6.87 6.23 -2.46
C VAL A 59 -6.91 5.22 -3.59
N HIS A 60 -6.24 5.56 -4.69
CA HIS A 60 -6.07 4.66 -5.82
C HIS A 60 -4.71 3.97 -5.74
N GLY A 61 -4.72 2.70 -6.08
CA GLY A 61 -3.52 1.89 -6.16
C GLY A 61 -3.73 0.68 -7.07
N GLU A 62 -2.82 -0.27 -6.92
CA GLU A 62 -2.77 -1.50 -7.70
C GLU A 62 -2.91 -2.68 -6.75
N LEU A 63 -3.70 -3.67 -7.16
CA LEU A 63 -3.90 -4.92 -6.45
C LEU A 63 -3.09 -6.03 -7.11
N PHE A 64 -2.31 -6.73 -6.29
CA PHE A 64 -1.51 -7.87 -6.68
C PHE A 64 -1.91 -9.11 -5.91
N HIS A 65 -1.85 -10.26 -6.57
CA HIS A 65 -1.96 -11.57 -5.94
C HIS A 65 -0.57 -12.16 -5.73
N LEU A 66 -0.18 -12.33 -4.47
CA LEU A 66 1.14 -12.83 -4.11
C LEU A 66 1.19 -14.35 -4.33
N ARG A 67 2.08 -14.85 -5.18
CA ARG A 67 2.29 -16.30 -5.35
C ARG A 67 3.02 -16.92 -4.17
N ALA A 68 3.97 -16.16 -3.61
CA ALA A 68 4.76 -16.52 -2.44
C ALA A 68 4.57 -15.45 -1.36
N GLY A 69 3.37 -15.42 -0.77
CA GLY A 69 2.92 -14.40 0.17
C GLY A 69 3.96 -14.09 1.25
N ASP A 70 4.30 -15.06 2.08
CA ASP A 70 5.10 -14.83 3.29
C ASP A 70 6.55 -14.37 3.01
N GLU A 71 7.21 -14.90 2.00
CA GLU A 71 8.60 -14.56 1.67
C GLU A 71 8.71 -13.14 1.09
N LEU A 72 7.86 -12.84 0.11
CA LEU A 72 7.80 -11.51 -0.50
C LEU A 72 7.36 -10.46 0.52
N LEU A 73 6.37 -10.79 1.35
CA LEU A 73 5.92 -9.93 2.43
C LEU A 73 7.06 -9.61 3.41
N ARG A 74 7.91 -10.58 3.77
CA ARG A 74 9.09 -10.33 4.59
C ARG A 74 10.07 -9.35 3.94
N GLU A 75 10.32 -9.49 2.65
CA GLU A 75 11.20 -8.56 1.92
C GLU A 75 10.63 -7.15 1.87
N LEU A 76 9.33 -7.02 1.62
CA LEU A 76 8.64 -5.74 1.64
C LEU A 76 8.61 -5.12 3.05
N ASP A 77 8.39 -5.92 4.09
CA ASP A 77 8.42 -5.44 5.47
C ASP A 77 9.80 -4.90 5.85
N MET A 78 10.87 -5.56 5.40
CA MET A 78 12.24 -5.09 5.60
C MET A 78 12.49 -3.77 4.85
N TYR A 79 11.92 -3.61 3.66
CA TYR A 79 12.03 -2.40 2.86
C TYR A 79 11.28 -1.21 3.47
N GLU A 80 10.03 -1.42 3.91
CA GLU A 80 9.17 -0.40 4.55
C GLU A 80 9.51 -0.16 6.02
N ALA A 81 10.65 -0.68 6.49
CA ALA A 81 11.12 -0.57 7.87
C ALA A 81 10.08 -1.02 8.92
N CYS A 82 9.27 -2.03 8.59
CA CYS A 82 8.24 -2.61 9.46
C CYS A 82 8.45 -4.10 9.75
N GLY A 83 9.61 -4.66 9.39
CA GLY A 83 10.00 -6.04 9.67
C GLY A 83 10.52 -6.28 11.09
N GLU A 84 10.94 -7.52 11.35
CA GLU A 84 11.59 -7.89 12.62
C GLU A 84 12.90 -7.12 12.81
N GLY A 85 13.02 -6.38 13.92
CA GLY A 85 14.22 -5.64 14.29
C GLY A 85 14.09 -4.11 14.24
N PHE A 86 12.96 -3.59 13.74
CA PHE A 86 12.66 -2.16 13.83
C PHE A 86 12.00 -1.82 15.17
N PRO A 87 12.38 -0.71 15.82
CA PRO A 87 11.78 -0.30 17.09
C PRO A 87 10.32 0.12 16.87
N GLU A 88 9.40 -0.45 17.65
CA GLU A 88 8.00 -0.04 17.65
C GLU A 88 7.83 1.32 18.37
N PRO A 89 6.96 2.23 17.87
CA PRO A 89 6.12 2.08 16.68
C PRO A 89 6.91 2.26 15.37
N THR A 90 6.79 1.29 14.46
CA THR A 90 7.35 1.39 13.10
C THR A 90 6.65 2.50 12.32
N GLU A 91 7.33 3.05 11.31
CA GLU A 91 6.81 4.12 10.47
C GLU A 91 5.58 3.65 9.67
N TYR A 92 5.69 2.45 9.09
CA TYR A 92 4.61 1.75 8.42
C TYR A 92 4.16 0.53 9.22
N LEU A 93 2.89 0.18 9.08
CA LEU A 93 2.30 -1.04 9.62
C LEU A 93 1.61 -1.81 8.50
N ARG A 94 1.92 -3.09 8.36
CA ARG A 94 1.17 -3.95 7.46
C ARG A 94 -0.20 -4.26 8.05
N ARG A 95 -1.28 -3.85 7.37
CA ARG A 95 -2.66 -4.14 7.78
C ARG A 95 -3.47 -4.71 6.64
N LEU A 96 -4.40 -5.58 7.01
CA LEU A 96 -5.39 -6.11 6.09
C LEU A 96 -6.56 -5.12 6.01
N ILE A 97 -6.81 -4.60 4.82
CA ILE A 97 -7.88 -3.64 4.56
C ILE A 97 -8.82 -4.16 3.48
N ASP A 98 -10.00 -3.55 3.41
CA ASP A 98 -10.95 -3.78 2.34
C ASP A 98 -10.63 -2.82 1.18
N VAL A 99 -10.42 -3.38 0.00
CA VAL A 99 -10.21 -2.63 -1.26
C VAL A 99 -11.34 -2.93 -2.22
N THR A 100 -11.77 -1.91 -2.96
CA THR A 100 -12.83 -2.01 -3.96
C THR A 100 -12.21 -2.02 -5.35
N LEU A 101 -12.56 -3.02 -6.14
CA LEU A 101 -12.16 -3.16 -7.54
C LEU A 101 -13.05 -2.32 -8.46
N PRO A 102 -12.67 -2.09 -9.72
CA PRO A 102 -13.43 -1.28 -10.66
C PRO A 102 -14.79 -1.87 -11.03
N ASP A 103 -14.97 -3.18 -10.81
CA ASP A 103 -16.23 -3.90 -10.97
C ASP A 103 -17.20 -3.70 -9.78
N GLY A 104 -16.77 -3.00 -8.72
CA GLY A 104 -17.52 -2.77 -7.50
C GLY A 104 -17.36 -3.87 -6.44
N THR A 105 -16.58 -4.92 -6.72
CA THR A 105 -16.30 -6.00 -5.77
C THR A 105 -15.35 -5.50 -4.68
N THR A 106 -15.65 -5.85 -3.42
CA THR A 106 -14.75 -5.57 -2.30
C THR A 106 -13.98 -6.82 -1.92
N GLU A 107 -12.66 -6.72 -1.90
CA GLU A 107 -11.72 -7.79 -1.60
C GLU A 107 -10.82 -7.37 -0.42
N LYS A 108 -10.35 -8.34 0.37
CA LYS A 108 -9.33 -8.08 1.39
C LYS A 108 -7.95 -8.11 0.76
N ALA A 109 -7.11 -7.17 1.16
CA ALA A 109 -5.71 -7.11 0.74
C ALA A 109 -4.83 -6.54 1.86
N TRP A 110 -3.61 -7.04 1.94
CA TRP A 110 -2.57 -6.42 2.76
C TRP A 110 -2.19 -5.09 2.15
N THR A 111 -1.97 -4.10 2.98
CA THR A 111 -1.40 -2.81 2.60
C THR A 111 -0.46 -2.35 3.70
N TYR A 112 0.39 -1.39 3.38
CA TYR A 112 1.18 -0.67 4.37
C TYR A 112 0.41 0.61 4.74
N ILE A 113 0.17 0.85 6.02
CA ILE A 113 -0.44 2.09 6.50
C ILE A 113 0.60 2.89 7.27
N TYR A 114 0.59 4.20 7.10
CA TYR A 114 1.46 5.08 7.85
C TYR A 114 0.95 5.20 9.30
N ASN A 115 1.84 5.01 10.26
CA ASN A 115 1.50 4.90 11.68
C ASN A 115 2.01 6.07 12.53
N TRP A 116 2.95 6.86 12.01
CA TRP A 116 3.49 8.02 12.71
C TRP A 116 2.54 9.23 12.67
N PRO A 117 2.74 10.22 13.58
CA PRO A 117 1.95 11.44 13.55
C PRO A 117 2.16 12.21 12.25
N VAL A 118 1.05 12.58 11.62
CA VAL A 118 1.01 13.29 10.32
C VAL A 118 0.89 14.81 10.47
N THR A 119 1.38 15.35 11.58
CA THR A 119 1.32 16.79 11.88
C THR A 119 2.03 17.55 10.76
N ASP A 120 1.27 18.36 10.02
CA ASP A 120 1.73 19.21 8.90
C ASP A 120 2.20 18.49 7.62
N LEU A 121 1.84 17.23 7.40
CA LEU A 121 2.16 16.58 6.12
C LEU A 121 1.22 17.07 4.99
N PRO A 122 1.76 17.44 3.82
CA PRO A 122 0.94 17.81 2.68
C PRO A 122 0.08 16.62 2.24
N ARG A 123 -1.23 16.84 2.20
CA ARG A 123 -2.19 15.86 1.71
C ARG A 123 -2.17 15.83 0.19
N ILE A 124 -2.18 14.64 -0.37
CA ILE A 124 -2.40 14.42 -1.80
C ILE A 124 -3.91 14.31 -2.01
N GLU A 125 -4.55 15.42 -2.38
CA GLU A 125 -6.01 15.49 -2.56
C GLU A 125 -6.52 14.59 -3.69
N SER A 126 -5.69 14.32 -4.69
CA SER A 126 -6.02 13.42 -5.80
C SER A 126 -6.18 11.96 -5.33
N GLY A 127 -5.60 11.58 -4.18
CA GLY A 127 -5.55 10.19 -3.75
C GLY A 127 -4.75 9.28 -4.69
N ARG A 128 -4.02 9.84 -5.65
CA ARG A 128 -3.20 9.13 -6.65
C ARG A 128 -1.77 9.60 -6.54
N PHE A 129 -0.85 8.70 -6.17
CA PHE A 129 0.57 9.04 -6.10
C PHE A 129 1.22 9.18 -7.49
N LEU A 130 0.71 8.48 -8.52
CA LEU A 130 1.22 8.55 -9.90
C LEU A 130 1.08 9.93 -10.55
N ASP A 131 0.15 10.76 -10.07
CA ASP A 131 -0.14 12.07 -10.64
C ASP A 131 0.60 13.22 -9.90
N HIS A 132 1.50 12.90 -8.96
CA HIS A 132 2.25 13.87 -8.15
C HIS A 132 3.74 13.90 -8.51
#